data_AF-A0A8T3T4S8-F1
#
_entry.id   AF-A0A8T3T4S8-F1
#
_cell.length_a   1.000
_cell.length_b   1.000
_cell.length_c   1.000
_cell.angle_alpha   90.00
_cell.angle_beta   90.00
_cell.angle_gamma   90.00
#
_symmetry.space_group_name_H-M   'P 1'
#
loop_
_entity.id
_entity.type
_entity.pdbx_description
1 polymer ?
#
loop_
_entity_poly.entity_id
_entity_poly.type
_entity_poly.pdbx_seq_one_letter_code
_entity_poly.pdbx_strand_id
1 'polypeptide(L)'
;MSAHPARTAHPYRDLDVIDARAPRFNQAVVGGLSLIAVLTGWWPILGLLALQLGLGLRFGRRWCLACLAYFELVQSRVGEGPIEDARPPRFANQVGLIVLSAATVAHVAGLAVLGSALGLLVAGLALLAAATGFCAGCQLYRLGARLRGVQPHGFNRIELSEVGPVRPGPGDLVVAFSHSLCTACRDLAHELEASGRRFVMVDVRERPELARKYGIAIVPTAVTVAADGRVISRLSG
;
A
#
# COMPACT_ATOMS: atom_id res chain seq x y z
N MET A 1 -9.55 32.68 -4.91
CA MET A 1 -9.95 31.31 -4.55
C MET A 1 -9.29 30.36 -5.55
N SER A 2 -8.09 29.86 -5.23
CA SER A 2 -7.39 28.95 -6.14
C SER A 2 -8.14 27.61 -6.15
N ALA A 3 -8.61 27.21 -7.33
CA ALA A 3 -9.20 25.90 -7.54
C ALA A 3 -8.20 24.85 -7.06
N HIS A 4 -8.49 24.21 -5.93
CA HIS A 4 -7.77 22.99 -5.56
C HIS A 4 -7.95 22.02 -6.73
N PRO A 5 -6.87 21.47 -7.32
CA PRO A 5 -7.04 20.38 -8.29
C PRO A 5 -7.93 19.34 -7.62
N ALA A 6 -9.06 19.01 -8.25
CA ALA A 6 -10.08 18.18 -7.65
C ALA A 6 -9.46 16.80 -7.34
N ARG A 7 -9.20 16.54 -6.05
CA ARG A 7 -8.69 15.25 -5.57
C ARG A 7 -9.76 14.20 -5.86
N THR A 8 -9.39 13.08 -6.48
CA THR A 8 -10.32 11.97 -6.69
C THR A 8 -10.49 11.14 -5.42
N ALA A 9 -9.44 11.02 -4.60
CA ALA A 9 -9.47 10.35 -3.30
C ALA A 9 -9.32 11.35 -2.15
N HIS A 10 -10.24 11.33 -1.19
CA HIS A 10 -10.17 12.23 -0.04
C HIS A 10 -9.15 11.71 1.01
N PRO A 11 -8.08 12.47 1.35
CA PRO A 11 -6.99 11.98 2.19
C PRO A 11 -7.37 11.49 3.59
N TYR A 12 -8.49 11.96 4.14
CA TYR A 12 -8.91 11.60 5.50
C TYR A 12 -10.20 10.77 5.57
N ARG A 13 -10.78 10.42 4.41
CA ARG A 13 -12.04 9.65 4.33
C ARG A 13 -11.84 8.35 3.56
N ASP A 14 -11.12 8.39 2.45
CA ASP A 14 -10.76 7.20 1.68
C ASP A 14 -9.43 6.63 2.22
N LEU A 15 -9.52 5.85 3.29
CA LEU A 15 -8.35 5.36 4.04
C LEU A 15 -7.73 4.08 3.46
N ASP A 16 -8.47 3.39 2.59
CA ASP A 16 -8.01 2.15 1.94
C ASP A 16 -7.11 2.43 0.73
N VAL A 17 -7.11 3.68 0.26
CA VAL A 17 -6.27 4.14 -0.84
C VAL A 17 -5.46 5.38 -0.45
N ILE A 18 -4.36 5.58 -1.18
CA ILE A 18 -3.45 6.69 -0.94
C ILE A 18 -2.77 7.10 -2.24
N ASP A 19 -2.48 8.40 -2.36
CA ASP A 19 -1.56 8.90 -3.38
C ASP A 19 -0.17 8.28 -3.17
N ALA A 20 0.36 7.58 -4.17
CA ALA A 20 1.64 6.88 -4.12
C ALA A 20 2.83 7.79 -3.80
N ARG A 21 2.69 9.11 -4.01
CA ARG A 21 3.72 10.10 -3.64
C ARG A 21 3.73 10.39 -2.14
N ALA A 22 2.64 10.20 -1.41
CA ALA A 22 2.56 10.50 0.02
C ALA A 22 3.42 9.55 0.89
N PRO A 23 3.39 8.21 0.69
CA PRO A 23 4.32 7.33 1.38
C PRO A 23 5.78 7.67 1.08
N ARG A 24 6.11 8.00 -0.18
CA ARG A 24 7.48 8.37 -0.58
C ARG A 24 7.96 9.64 0.12
N PHE A 25 7.09 10.64 0.24
CA PHE A 25 7.37 11.84 1.01
C PHE A 25 7.62 11.52 2.49
N ASN A 26 6.78 10.67 3.09
CA ASN A 26 7.00 10.21 4.47
C ASN A 26 8.34 9.48 4.62
N GLN A 27 8.72 8.63 3.66
CA GLN A 27 10.02 7.95 3.67
C GLN A 27 11.20 8.93 3.52
N ALA A 28 11.06 10.00 2.72
CA ALA A 28 12.09 11.03 2.63
C ALA A 28 12.31 11.72 3.99
N VAL A 29 11.23 12.06 4.69
CA VAL A 29 11.28 12.69 6.01
C VAL A 29 11.88 11.74 7.05
N VAL A 30 11.36 10.52 7.16
CA VAL A 30 11.85 9.52 8.12
C VAL A 30 13.31 9.16 7.85
N GLY A 31 13.67 8.93 6.59
CA GLY A 31 15.02 8.57 6.19
C GLY A 31 16.02 9.70 6.42
N GLY A 32 15.66 10.92 6.02
CA GLY A 32 16.49 12.11 6.22
C GLY A 32 16.72 12.43 7.70
N LEU A 33 15.67 12.41 8.52
CA LEU A 33 15.79 12.65 9.95
C LEU A 33 16.54 11.51 10.66
N SER A 34 16.38 10.26 10.24
CA SER A 34 17.19 9.14 10.77
C SER A 34 18.66 9.31 10.43
N LEU A 35 18.99 9.75 9.22
CA LEU A 35 20.37 10.02 8.81
C LEU A 35 20.96 11.18 9.63
N ILE A 36 20.22 12.27 9.81
CA ILE A 36 20.62 13.40 10.65
C ILE A 36 20.89 12.93 12.09
N ALA A 37 20.01 12.12 12.67
CA ALA A 37 20.16 11.59 14.02
C ALA A 37 21.49 10.84 14.18
N VAL A 38 21.83 9.98 13.21
CA VAL A 38 23.09 9.22 13.25
C VAL A 38 24.31 10.11 13.04
N LEU A 39 24.29 10.99 12.03
CA LEU A 39 25.44 11.84 11.70
C LEU A 39 25.77 12.86 12.80
N THR A 40 24.74 13.36 13.49
CA THR A 40 24.90 14.33 14.59
C THR A 40 25.08 13.66 15.95
N GLY A 41 24.81 12.36 16.05
CA GLY A 41 24.76 11.63 17.32
C GLY A 41 23.52 11.92 18.18
N TRP A 42 22.60 12.79 17.74
CA TRP A 42 21.38 13.13 18.46
C TRP A 42 20.31 12.04 18.27
N TRP A 43 20.52 10.89 18.91
CA TRP A 43 19.63 9.73 18.83
C TRP A 43 18.17 9.96 19.27
N PRO A 44 17.81 10.94 20.13
CA PRO A 44 16.40 11.15 20.49
C PRO A 44 15.47 11.41 19.28
N ILE A 45 16.02 11.88 18.15
CA ILE A 45 15.26 12.00 16.89
C ILE A 45 14.68 10.65 16.45
N LEU A 46 15.40 9.53 16.62
CA LEU A 46 14.91 8.19 16.27
C LEU A 46 13.65 7.83 17.08
N GLY A 47 13.66 8.17 18.37
CA GLY A 47 12.51 7.97 19.26
C GLY A 47 11.31 8.84 18.89
N LEU A 48 11.55 10.10 18.51
CA LEU A 48 10.50 11.00 18.01
C LEU A 48 9.90 10.49 16.69
N LEU A 49 10.71 9.98 15.77
CA LEU A 49 10.24 9.35 14.53
C LEU A 49 9.40 8.11 14.82
N ALA A 50 9.84 7.24 15.74
CA ALA A 50 9.08 6.08 16.18
C ALA A 50 7.71 6.51 16.73
N LEU A 51 7.69 7.48 17.66
CA LEU A 51 6.45 8.03 18.19
C LEU A 51 5.54 8.57 17.08
N GLN A 52 6.09 9.35 16.15
CA GLN A 52 5.34 9.96 15.05
C GLN A 52 4.72 8.92 14.10
N LEU A 53 5.44 7.83 13.81
CA LEU A 53 4.89 6.69 13.06
C LEU A 53 3.79 5.98 13.86
N GLY A 54 4.00 5.77 15.17
CA GLY A 54 3.03 5.16 16.07
C GLY A 54 1.72 5.95 16.12
N LEU A 55 1.79 7.27 16.28
CA LEU A 55 0.62 8.15 16.27
C LEU A 55 -0.15 8.08 14.94
N GLY A 56 0.56 8.15 13.81
CA GLY A 56 -0.05 8.03 12.49
C GLY A 56 -0.72 6.67 12.24
N LEU A 57 -0.10 5.58 12.69
CA LEU A 57 -0.64 4.23 12.59
C LEU A 57 -1.86 4.02 13.50
N ARG A 58 -1.84 4.61 14.71
CA ARG A 58 -2.87 4.40 15.73
C ARG A 58 -4.11 5.28 15.55
N PHE A 59 -3.91 6.54 15.18
CA PHE A 59 -4.96 7.57 15.11
C PHE A 59 -5.28 8.03 13.68
N GLY A 60 -4.55 7.50 12.71
CA GLY A 60 -4.74 7.73 11.28
C GLY A 60 -3.89 8.86 10.71
N ARG A 61 -3.99 9.03 9.39
CA ARG A 61 -3.14 9.92 8.56
C ARG A 61 -3.11 11.38 9.02
N ARG A 62 -4.19 11.87 9.64
CA ARG A 62 -4.28 13.22 10.21
C ARG A 62 -3.31 13.48 11.37
N TRP A 63 -2.78 12.44 12.01
CA TRP A 63 -1.78 12.54 13.07
C TRP A 63 -0.35 12.29 12.58
N CYS A 64 -0.18 12.05 11.27
CA CYS A 64 1.11 11.92 10.62
C CYS A 64 1.53 13.29 10.06
N LEU A 65 2.47 13.98 10.71
CA LEU A 65 2.90 15.33 10.33
C LEU A 65 3.46 15.38 8.91
N ALA A 66 4.29 14.41 8.52
CA ALA A 66 4.80 14.32 7.15
C ALA A 66 3.66 14.09 6.14
N CYS A 67 2.64 13.31 6.51
CA CYS A 67 1.47 13.08 5.68
C CYS A 67 0.65 14.37 5.51
N LEU A 68 0.38 15.10 6.60
CA LEU A 68 -0.30 16.41 6.56
C LEU A 68 0.46 17.39 5.67
N ALA A 69 1.78 17.50 5.86
CA ALA A 69 2.62 18.35 5.03
C ALA A 69 2.51 17.97 3.55
N TYR A 70 2.52 16.67 3.23
CA TYR A 70 2.31 16.23 1.87
C TYR A 70 0.93 16.64 1.34
N PHE A 71 -0.18 16.28 2.00
CA PHE A 71 -1.52 16.51 1.46
C PHE A 71 -1.87 18.00 1.39
N GLU A 72 -1.56 18.77 2.43
CA GLU A 72 -1.97 20.17 2.52
C GLU A 72 -1.01 21.14 1.82
N LEU A 73 0.29 20.84 1.76
CA LEU A 73 1.29 21.77 1.21
C LEU A 73 1.83 21.32 -0.16
N VAL A 74 2.10 20.02 -0.33
CA VAL A 74 2.73 19.50 -1.55
C VAL A 74 1.67 19.18 -2.59
N GLN A 75 0.76 18.25 -2.29
CA GLN A 75 -0.27 17.77 -3.22
C GLN A 75 -1.21 18.89 -3.67
N SER A 76 -1.50 19.86 -2.79
CA SER A 76 -2.31 21.04 -3.13
C SER A 76 -1.68 21.90 -4.23
N ARG A 77 -0.35 21.84 -4.42
CA ARG A 77 0.40 22.57 -5.45
C ARG A 77 0.72 21.73 -6.68
N VAL A 78 1.06 20.45 -6.49
CA VAL A 78 1.55 19.57 -7.58
C VAL A 78 0.47 18.64 -8.16
N GLY A 79 -0.73 18.65 -7.59
CA GLY A 79 -1.83 17.77 -7.97
C GLY A 79 -1.71 16.35 -7.45
N GLU A 80 -2.79 15.59 -7.59
CA GLU A 80 -2.90 14.18 -7.17
C GLU A 80 -2.09 13.27 -8.10
N GLY A 81 -1.35 12.32 -7.51
CA GLY A 81 -0.61 11.27 -8.21
C GLY A 81 -1.41 10.01 -8.42
N PRO A 82 -0.77 8.95 -8.92
CA PRO A 82 -1.37 7.64 -8.99
C PRO A 82 -1.85 7.19 -7.61
N ILE A 83 -3.09 6.73 -7.54
CA ILE A 83 -3.71 6.23 -6.32
C ILE A 83 -3.46 4.73 -6.22
N GLU A 84 -2.90 4.31 -5.09
CA GLU A 84 -2.58 2.92 -4.78
C GLU A 84 -3.22 2.46 -3.46
N ASP A 85 -3.19 1.16 -3.21
CA ASP A 85 -3.63 0.55 -1.95
C ASP A 85 -2.78 1.07 -0.78
N ALA A 86 -3.43 1.52 0.30
CA ALA A 86 -2.76 2.07 1.47
C ALA A 86 -2.18 0.99 2.41
N ARG A 87 -2.57 -0.28 2.27
CA ARG A 87 -2.16 -1.38 3.18
C ARG A 87 -0.65 -1.67 3.13
N PRO A 88 0.01 -1.84 1.96
CA PRO A 88 1.45 -2.08 1.94
C PRO A 88 2.29 -0.95 2.56
N PRO A 89 2.05 0.35 2.25
CA PRO A 89 2.75 1.44 2.93
C PRO A 89 2.51 1.50 4.44
N ARG A 90 1.30 1.16 4.92
CA ARG A 90 1.01 1.07 6.35
C ARG A 90 1.82 -0.02 7.03
N PHE A 91 1.95 -1.19 6.40
CA PHE A 91 2.82 -2.26 6.90
C PHE A 91 4.30 -1.81 6.95
N ALA A 92 4.79 -1.12 5.91
CA ALA A 92 6.14 -0.58 5.92
C ALA A 92 6.37 0.40 7.10
N ASN A 93 5.40 1.26 7.41
CA ASN A 93 5.47 2.14 8.57
C ASN A 93 5.45 1.38 9.91
N GLN A 94 4.77 0.24 10.01
CA GLN A 94 4.81 -0.61 11.21
C GLN A 94 6.20 -1.21 11.41
N VAL A 95 6.83 -1.69 10.34
CA VAL A 95 8.22 -2.18 10.40
C VAL A 95 9.16 -1.05 10.82
N GLY A 96 9.00 0.15 10.23
CA GLY A 96 9.78 1.33 10.62
C GLY A 96 9.63 1.70 12.09
N LEU A 97 8.39 1.68 12.62
CA LEU A 97 8.12 1.89 14.04
C LEU A 97 8.87 0.89 14.92
N ILE A 98 8.83 -0.40 14.59
CA ILE A 98 9.51 -1.46 15.36
C ILE A 98 11.03 -1.22 15.37
N VAL A 99 11.63 -1.00 14.21
CA VAL A 99 13.08 -0.84 14.08
C VAL A 99 13.58 0.45 14.76
N LEU A 100 12.88 1.57 14.57
CA LEU A 100 13.24 2.84 15.24
C LEU A 100 13.04 2.77 16.75
N SER A 101 12.02 2.07 17.24
CA SER A 101 11.84 1.82 18.67
C SER A 101 12.99 0.98 19.23
N ALA A 102 13.38 -0.09 18.52
CA ALA A 102 14.53 -0.91 18.91
C ALA A 102 15.84 -0.11 18.90
N ALA A 103 16.05 0.75 17.91
CA ALA A 103 17.20 1.66 17.85
C ALA A 103 17.24 2.62 19.06
N THR A 104 16.09 3.18 19.42
CA THR A 104 15.93 4.07 20.58
C THR A 104 16.25 3.34 21.87
N VAL A 105 15.69 2.13 22.07
CA VAL A 105 15.96 1.29 23.25
C VAL A 105 17.45 0.92 23.33
N ALA A 106 18.09 0.60 22.21
CA ALA A 106 19.53 0.31 22.17
C ALA A 106 20.36 1.52 22.64
N HIS A 107 20.03 2.74 22.21
CA HIS A 107 20.71 3.94 22.71
C HIS A 107 20.49 4.17 24.21
N VAL A 108 19.26 4.01 24.70
CA VAL A 108 18.95 4.13 26.14
C VAL A 108 19.71 3.09 26.96
N ALA A 109 19.89 1.88 26.43
CA ALA A 109 20.64 0.79 27.06
C ALA A 109 22.17 0.94 26.94
N GLY A 110 22.68 2.03 26.34
CA GLY A 110 24.11 2.24 26.14
C GLY A 110 24.73 1.48 24.95
N LEU A 111 23.92 0.76 24.17
CA LEU A 111 24.34 0.02 22.97
C LEU A 111 24.36 0.95 21.74
N ALA A 112 25.15 2.03 21.81
CA ALA A 112 25.13 3.10 20.81
C ALA A 112 25.44 2.63 19.39
N VAL A 113 26.37 1.68 19.21
CA VAL A 113 26.72 1.13 17.88
C VAL A 113 25.51 0.43 17.25
N LEU A 114 24.78 -0.37 18.03
CA LEU A 114 23.58 -1.06 17.56
C LEU A 114 22.46 -0.05 17.23
N GLY A 115 22.25 0.94 18.09
CA GLY A 115 21.28 2.01 17.86
C GLY A 115 21.54 2.77 16.55
N SER A 116 22.79 3.20 16.34
CA SER A 116 23.20 3.88 15.10
C SER A 116 23.10 2.98 13.87
N ALA A 117 23.46 1.69 13.99
CA ALA A 117 23.33 0.74 12.88
C ALA A 117 21.87 0.55 12.44
N LEU A 118 20.94 0.41 13.40
CA LEU A 118 19.51 0.33 13.11
C LEU A 118 18.97 1.65 12.53
N GLY A 119 19.43 2.80 13.03
CA GLY A 119 19.12 4.12 12.47
C GLY A 119 19.57 4.27 11.02
N LEU A 120 20.80 3.85 10.69
CA LEU A 120 21.32 3.84 9.33
C LEU A 120 20.57 2.88 8.41
N LEU A 121 20.18 1.71 8.93
CA LEU A 121 19.35 0.76 8.18
C LEU A 121 18.03 1.41 7.76
N VAL A 122 17.33 2.06 8.70
CA VAL A 122 16.09 2.79 8.40
C VAL A 122 16.35 3.93 7.43
N ALA A 123 17.41 4.73 7.66
CA ALA A 123 17.78 5.83 6.77
C ALA A 123 18.00 5.35 5.33
N GLY A 124 18.81 4.30 5.14
CA GLY A 124 19.14 3.75 3.83
C GLY A 124 17.90 3.20 3.11
N LEU A 125 17.08 2.39 3.78
CA LEU A 125 15.88 1.80 3.18
C LEU A 125 14.82 2.86 2.85
N ALA A 126 14.61 3.84 3.73
CA ALA A 126 13.64 4.90 3.53
C ALA A 126 14.07 5.86 2.41
N LEU A 127 15.34 6.26 2.36
CA LEU A 127 15.86 7.11 1.29
C LEU A 127 15.89 6.38 -0.06
N LEU A 128 16.21 5.08 -0.08
CA LEU A 128 16.08 4.25 -1.27
C LEU A 128 14.63 4.25 -1.80
N ALA A 129 13.66 4.03 -0.90
CA ALA A 129 12.24 4.05 -1.26
C ALA A 129 11.77 5.43 -1.75
N ALA A 130 12.27 6.50 -1.13
CA ALA A 130 11.95 7.88 -1.54
C ALA A 130 12.51 8.20 -2.94
N ALA A 131 13.74 7.77 -3.24
CA ALA A 131 14.42 8.07 -4.51
C ALA A 131 13.95 7.18 -5.67
N THR A 132 13.70 5.90 -5.42
CA THR A 132 13.44 4.91 -6.49
C THR A 132 11.99 4.45 -6.56
N GLY A 133 11.20 4.67 -5.50
CA GLY A 133 9.88 4.04 -5.33
C GLY A 133 9.95 2.57 -4.90
N PHE A 134 11.15 1.98 -4.77
CA PHE A 134 11.31 0.63 -4.25
C PHE A 134 11.25 0.61 -2.73
N CYS A 135 10.09 0.23 -2.18
CA CYS A 135 9.92 0.04 -0.74
C CYS A 135 9.98 -1.44 -0.37
N ALA A 136 11.06 -1.85 0.31
CA ALA A 136 11.25 -3.23 0.77
C ALA A 136 10.07 -3.73 1.64
N GLY A 137 9.54 -2.89 2.53
CA GLY A 137 8.37 -3.20 3.35
C GLY A 137 7.12 -3.48 2.52
N CYS A 138 6.85 -2.68 1.48
CA CYS A 138 5.73 -2.92 0.57
C CYS A 138 5.90 -4.24 -0.20
N GLN A 139 7.11 -4.57 -0.63
CA GLN A 139 7.39 -5.84 -1.32
C GLN A 139 7.21 -7.04 -0.39
N LEU A 140 7.68 -6.95 0.87
CA LEU A 140 7.45 -7.98 1.88
C LEU A 140 5.96 -8.17 2.16
N TYR A 141 5.18 -7.09 2.24
CA TYR A 141 3.72 -7.18 2.36
C TYR A 141 3.10 -7.91 1.16
N ARG A 142 3.47 -7.52 -0.06
CA ARG A 142 2.97 -8.15 -1.30
C ARG A 142 3.33 -9.63 -1.38
N LEU A 143 4.57 -9.98 -1.08
CA LEU A 143 5.02 -11.37 -1.04
C LEU A 143 4.27 -12.16 0.04
N GLY A 144 4.13 -11.61 1.24
CA GLY A 144 3.39 -12.26 2.33
C GLY A 144 1.90 -12.43 2.00
N ALA A 145 1.29 -11.43 1.37
CA ALA A 145 -0.09 -11.49 0.89
C ALA A 145 -0.27 -12.56 -0.20
N ARG A 146 0.67 -12.66 -1.14
CA ARG A 146 0.69 -13.75 -2.14
C ARG A 146 0.77 -15.11 -1.46
N LEU A 147 1.72 -15.30 -0.55
CA LEU A 147 1.91 -16.57 0.16
C LEU A 147 0.68 -16.95 1.01
N ARG A 148 0.04 -15.99 1.68
CA ARG A 148 -1.20 -16.23 2.45
C ARG A 148 -2.42 -16.49 1.57
N GLY A 149 -2.49 -15.86 0.39
CA GLY A 149 -3.50 -16.11 -0.65
C GLY A 149 -3.24 -17.35 -1.51
N VAL A 150 -2.13 -18.06 -1.28
CA VAL A 150 -1.84 -19.40 -1.83
C VAL A 150 -2.24 -20.47 -0.80
N GLN A 151 -3.23 -20.20 0.07
CA GLN A 151 -3.90 -21.31 0.78
C GLN A 151 -4.64 -22.16 -0.27
N PRO A 152 -4.22 -23.41 -0.53
CA PRO A 152 -4.67 -24.19 -1.69
C PRO A 152 -6.13 -24.68 -1.63
N HIS A 153 -6.90 -24.30 -0.60
CA HIS A 153 -8.22 -24.87 -0.33
C HIS A 153 -9.40 -23.90 -0.53
N GLY A 154 -9.18 -22.61 -0.83
CA GLY A 154 -10.28 -21.63 -0.98
C GLY A 154 -10.35 -20.88 -2.31
N PHE A 155 -9.31 -20.97 -3.15
CA PHE A 155 -9.10 -20.05 -4.29
C PHE A 155 -8.96 -20.69 -5.67
N ASN A 156 -9.27 -21.99 -5.78
CA ASN A 156 -9.20 -22.70 -7.06
C ASN A 156 -10.52 -22.63 -7.84
N ARG A 157 -11.58 -22.12 -7.21
CA ARG A 157 -12.90 -21.96 -7.82
C ARG A 157 -13.55 -20.66 -7.35
N ILE A 158 -14.15 -19.93 -8.26
CA ILE A 158 -14.95 -18.73 -8.01
C ILE A 158 -16.40 -19.06 -8.36
N GLU A 159 -17.31 -18.77 -7.44
CA GLU A 159 -18.75 -18.91 -7.67
C GLU A 159 -19.23 -17.75 -8.52
N LEU A 160 -19.32 -17.96 -9.84
CA LEU A 160 -19.68 -16.94 -10.84
C LEU A 160 -21.01 -16.23 -10.55
N SER A 161 -21.94 -16.90 -9.86
CA SER A 161 -23.21 -16.33 -9.41
C SER A 161 -23.04 -15.17 -8.42
N GLU A 162 -21.98 -15.17 -7.62
CA GLU A 162 -21.73 -14.15 -6.59
C GLU A 162 -20.98 -12.93 -7.13
N VAL A 163 -20.21 -13.09 -8.22
CA VAL A 163 -19.29 -12.08 -8.74
C VAL A 163 -20.01 -10.95 -9.49
N GLY A 164 -21.26 -11.19 -9.91
CA GLY A 164 -22.09 -10.23 -10.63
C GLY A 164 -22.55 -10.75 -12.01
N PRO A 165 -23.28 -9.94 -12.79
CA PRO A 165 -23.81 -10.36 -14.08
C PRO A 165 -22.67 -10.61 -15.08
N VAL A 166 -22.43 -11.89 -15.38
CA VAL A 166 -21.49 -12.31 -16.42
C VAL A 166 -22.21 -12.31 -17.76
N ARG A 167 -21.69 -11.60 -18.77
CA ARG A 167 -22.21 -11.74 -20.14
C ARG A 167 -21.99 -13.19 -20.61
N PRO A 168 -23.04 -13.95 -20.95
CA PRO A 168 -22.89 -15.31 -21.45
C PRO A 168 -22.15 -15.31 -22.79
N GLY A 169 -21.26 -16.28 -22.97
CA GLY A 169 -20.45 -16.41 -24.19
C GLY A 169 -19.43 -17.55 -24.07
N PRO A 170 -18.88 -18.02 -25.20
CA PRO A 170 -17.80 -19.00 -25.20
C PRO A 170 -16.49 -18.38 -24.67
N GLY A 171 -15.63 -19.22 -24.08
CA GLY A 171 -14.29 -18.85 -23.63
C GLY A 171 -14.17 -18.44 -22.16
N ASP A 172 -12.93 -18.17 -21.76
CA ASP A 172 -12.54 -17.89 -20.38
C ASP A 172 -12.97 -16.47 -19.94
N LEU A 173 -13.30 -16.32 -18.65
CA LEU A 173 -13.69 -15.05 -18.03
C LEU A 173 -12.56 -14.54 -17.14
N VAL A 174 -12.28 -13.25 -17.13
CA VAL A 174 -11.38 -12.64 -16.15
C VAL A 174 -12.19 -12.09 -14.98
N VAL A 175 -11.93 -12.57 -13.77
CA VAL A 175 -12.47 -11.99 -12.53
C VAL A 175 -11.36 -11.17 -11.88
N ALA A 176 -11.58 -9.87 -11.74
CA ALA A 176 -10.60 -8.94 -11.18
C ALA A 176 -11.16 -8.24 -9.94
N PHE A 177 -10.56 -8.50 -8.80
CA PHE A 177 -10.81 -7.76 -7.57
C PHE A 177 -10.08 -6.41 -7.63
N SER A 178 -10.83 -5.35 -7.34
CA SER A 178 -10.51 -3.97 -7.71
C SER A 178 -10.93 -3.00 -6.62
N HIS A 179 -10.62 -1.72 -6.82
CA HIS A 179 -11.15 -0.60 -6.05
C HIS A 179 -11.38 0.59 -7.00
N SER A 180 -12.56 1.22 -6.96
CA SER A 180 -12.97 2.33 -7.86
C SER A 180 -11.97 3.48 -7.96
N LEU A 181 -11.30 3.83 -6.85
CA LEU A 181 -10.29 4.90 -6.81
C LEU A 181 -8.86 4.46 -7.21
N CYS A 182 -8.59 3.16 -7.34
CA CYS A 182 -7.25 2.64 -7.59
C CYS A 182 -6.84 2.85 -9.06
N THR A 183 -5.75 3.58 -9.31
CA THR A 183 -5.28 3.90 -10.67
C THR A 183 -4.94 2.64 -11.46
N ALA A 184 -4.10 1.76 -10.90
CA ALA A 184 -3.71 0.51 -11.56
C ALA A 184 -4.90 -0.42 -11.85
N CYS A 185 -5.96 -0.32 -11.04
CA CYS A 185 -7.17 -1.11 -11.22
C CYS A 185 -8.01 -0.59 -12.40
N ARG A 186 -8.02 0.73 -12.63
CA ARG A 186 -8.63 1.34 -13.82
C ARG A 186 -7.81 1.05 -15.08
N ASP A 187 -6.48 1.12 -14.98
CA ASP A 187 -5.59 0.79 -16.10
C ASP A 187 -5.79 -0.66 -16.56
N LEU A 188 -5.91 -1.59 -15.60
CA LEU A 188 -6.23 -2.99 -15.89
C LEU A 188 -7.61 -3.14 -16.56
N ALA A 189 -8.63 -2.40 -16.10
CA ALA A 189 -9.95 -2.44 -16.74
C ALA A 189 -9.87 -1.99 -18.21
N HIS A 190 -9.17 -0.88 -18.48
CA HIS A 190 -8.96 -0.38 -19.84
C HIS A 190 -8.17 -1.36 -20.72
N GLU A 191 -7.16 -2.05 -20.19
CA GLU A 191 -6.42 -3.08 -20.92
C GLU A 191 -7.31 -4.28 -21.27
N LEU A 192 -8.15 -4.73 -20.33
CA LEU A 192 -9.09 -5.84 -20.54
C LEU A 192 -10.17 -5.46 -21.57
N GLU A 193 -10.67 -4.23 -21.54
CA GLU A 193 -11.59 -3.69 -22.55
C GLU A 193 -10.94 -3.62 -23.93
N ALA A 194 -9.75 -3.02 -24.02
CA ALA A 194 -9.01 -2.85 -25.28
C ALA A 194 -8.62 -4.19 -25.92
N SER A 195 -8.35 -5.21 -25.10
CA SER A 195 -8.06 -6.57 -25.57
C SER A 195 -9.31 -7.40 -25.88
N GLY A 196 -10.52 -6.85 -25.73
CA GLY A 196 -11.78 -7.54 -25.98
C GLY A 196 -12.02 -8.74 -25.06
N ARG A 197 -11.32 -8.81 -23.91
CA ARG A 197 -11.45 -9.90 -22.95
C ARG A 197 -12.79 -9.79 -22.25
N ARG A 198 -13.42 -10.93 -21.96
CA ARG A 198 -14.58 -10.96 -21.06
C ARG A 198 -14.07 -10.80 -19.64
N PHE A 199 -14.55 -9.80 -18.92
CA PHE A 199 -14.15 -9.59 -17.53
C PHE A 199 -15.29 -9.10 -16.64
N VAL A 200 -15.13 -9.31 -15.33
CA VAL A 200 -15.95 -8.73 -14.26
C VAL A 200 -15.01 -8.11 -13.23
N MET A 201 -15.25 -6.84 -12.91
CA MET A 201 -14.54 -6.13 -11.84
C MET A 201 -15.36 -6.21 -10.55
N VAL A 202 -14.77 -6.75 -9.49
CA VAL A 202 -15.36 -6.77 -8.15
C VAL A 202 -14.74 -5.65 -7.33
N ASP A 203 -15.50 -4.58 -7.04
CA ASP A 203 -15.03 -3.55 -6.12
C ASP A 203 -15.06 -4.09 -4.68
N VAL A 204 -13.88 -4.21 -4.07
CA VAL A 204 -13.72 -4.75 -2.71
C VAL A 204 -14.24 -3.79 -1.63
N ARG A 205 -14.47 -2.51 -1.95
CA ARG A 205 -15.14 -1.55 -1.07
C ARG A 205 -16.63 -1.83 -0.98
N GLU A 206 -17.25 -2.18 -2.11
CA GLU A 206 -18.68 -2.49 -2.18
C GLU A 206 -18.99 -3.92 -1.73
N ARG A 207 -18.09 -4.86 -2.03
CA ARG A 207 -18.24 -6.30 -1.72
C ARG A 207 -17.07 -6.85 -0.89
N PRO A 208 -16.85 -6.34 0.33
CA PRO A 208 -15.72 -6.75 1.16
C PRO A 208 -15.82 -8.21 1.64
N GLU A 209 -17.03 -8.77 1.69
CA GLU A 209 -17.28 -10.19 1.97
C GLU A 209 -16.69 -11.10 0.90
N LEU A 210 -16.80 -10.73 -0.38
CA LEU A 210 -16.17 -11.49 -1.45
C LEU A 210 -14.66 -11.43 -1.28
N ALA A 211 -14.07 -10.25 -1.07
CA ALA A 211 -12.63 -10.14 -0.82
C ALA A 211 -12.16 -11.02 0.35
N ARG A 212 -12.95 -11.15 1.43
CA ARG A 212 -12.64 -12.05 2.57
C ARG A 212 -12.81 -13.53 2.22
N LYS A 213 -13.95 -13.92 1.62
CA LYS A 213 -14.25 -15.30 1.17
C LYS A 213 -13.11 -15.81 0.29
N TYR A 214 -12.62 -14.90 -0.53
CA TYR A 214 -11.64 -15.14 -1.57
C TYR A 214 -10.21 -14.73 -1.18
N GLY A 215 -9.94 -14.43 0.10
CA GLY A 215 -8.57 -14.17 0.59
C GLY A 215 -7.82 -13.04 -0.14
N ILE A 216 -8.53 -12.07 -0.71
CA ILE A 216 -7.97 -10.97 -1.49
C ILE A 216 -7.39 -9.92 -0.55
N ALA A 217 -6.07 -9.93 -0.44
CA ALA A 217 -5.32 -9.04 0.43
C ALA A 217 -4.86 -7.74 -0.26
N ILE A 218 -4.80 -7.71 -1.60
CA ILE A 218 -4.26 -6.61 -2.42
C ILE A 218 -5.11 -6.47 -3.69
N VAL A 219 -5.26 -5.23 -4.17
CA VAL A 219 -5.84 -4.93 -5.48
C VAL A 219 -4.83 -4.18 -6.38
N PRO A 220 -4.90 -4.33 -7.72
CA PRO A 220 -5.76 -5.29 -8.41
C PRO A 220 -5.25 -6.73 -8.23
N THR A 221 -6.18 -7.68 -8.10
CA THR A 221 -5.91 -9.12 -8.19
C THR A 221 -6.83 -9.71 -9.25
N ALA A 222 -6.28 -10.20 -10.35
CA ALA A 222 -7.06 -10.72 -11.48
C ALA A 222 -6.72 -12.16 -11.82
N VAL A 223 -7.77 -12.95 -12.06
CA VAL A 223 -7.67 -14.36 -12.41
C VAL A 223 -8.53 -14.69 -13.60
N THR A 224 -8.05 -15.61 -14.43
CA THR A 224 -8.82 -16.20 -15.52
C THR A 224 -9.56 -17.42 -14.97
N VAL A 225 -10.86 -17.52 -15.21
CA VAL A 225 -11.73 -18.60 -14.77
C VAL A 225 -12.44 -19.26 -15.95
N ALA A 226 -12.57 -20.58 -15.86
CA ALA A 226 -13.36 -21.39 -16.78
C ALA A 226 -14.87 -21.18 -16.54
N ALA A 227 -15.69 -21.70 -17.47
CA ALA A 227 -17.15 -21.63 -17.37
C ALA A 227 -17.74 -22.29 -16.11
N ASP A 228 -17.04 -23.27 -15.52
CA ASP A 228 -17.41 -23.95 -14.27
C ASP A 228 -16.95 -23.21 -13.00
N GLY A 229 -16.31 -22.05 -13.16
CA GLY A 229 -15.73 -21.22 -12.11
C GLY A 229 -14.31 -21.59 -11.71
N ARG A 230 -13.69 -22.62 -12.29
CA ARG A 230 -12.32 -23.04 -11.94
C ARG A 230 -11.29 -22.00 -12.39
N VAL A 231 -10.36 -21.65 -11.51
CA VAL A 231 -9.25 -20.74 -11.82
C VAL A 231 -8.24 -21.43 -12.72
N ILE A 232 -8.04 -20.89 -13.93
CA ILE A 232 -7.13 -21.40 -14.96
C ILE A 232 -5.75 -20.77 -14.82
N SER A 233 -5.70 -19.44 -14.67
CA SER A 233 -4.45 -18.69 -14.57
C SER A 233 -4.63 -17.44 -13.70
N ARG A 234 -3.55 -16.96 -13.09
CA ARG A 234 -3.52 -15.70 -12.34
C ARG A 234 -2.81 -14.65 -13.19
N LEU A 235 -3.49 -13.55 -13.51
CA LEU A 235 -3.00 -12.47 -14.37
C LEU A 235 -2.26 -11.40 -13.55
N SER A 236 -2.76 -11.11 -12.34
CA SER A 236 -2.17 -10.14 -11.43
C SER A 236 -2.54 -10.44 -9.98
N GLY A 237 -1.68 -10.01 -9.06
CA GLY A 237 -1.73 -10.27 -7.61
C GLY A 237 -0.32 -10.36 -7.04
#